data_AF-A0A379PL22-F1
#
_entry.id   AF-A0A379PL22-F1
#
_cell.length_a   1.000
_cell.length_b   1.000
_cell.length_c   1.000
_cell.angle_alpha   90.00
_cell.angle_beta   90.00
_cell.angle_gamma   90.00
#
_symmetry.space_group_name_H-M   'P 1'
#
loop_
_entity.id
_entity.type
_entity.pdbx_description
1 polymer ?
#
loop_
_entity_poly.entity_id
_entity_poly.type
_entity_poly.pdbx_seq_one_letter_code
_entity_poly.pdbx_strand_id
1 'polypeptide(L)'
;MGWLVSDRPLVRETPAEHLTRDYTTDDEHGRTEVLAASQVGRAVYMAVRRTEKAGPRAGRPYVFAAVILVFNNARDGFGRKDMDETAGPCEVACPPRIMALLSPVEELPSPGYAADWRARVDSARLERRGVAASRKHLLPGQRVRLTEPLSFCKGAVVATEFEVVPTPAGRRGPIFRPVGHAFLCRLPSRLLTVAMTVPAPAVT
;
A
#
# COMPACT_ATOMS: atom_id res chain seq x y z
N MET A 1 0.66 9.63 -19.94
CA MET A 1 -0.63 8.91 -19.93
C MET A 1 -1.65 9.65 -19.07
N GLY A 2 -2.79 10.01 -19.65
CA GLY A 2 -3.89 10.75 -19.00
C GLY A 2 -4.90 9.82 -18.32
N TRP A 3 -5.96 10.41 -17.75
CA TRP A 3 -7.08 9.66 -17.18
C TRP A 3 -8.10 9.31 -18.26
N LEU A 4 -8.60 8.07 -18.24
CA LEU A 4 -9.81 7.66 -18.95
C LEU A 4 -10.98 7.80 -17.98
N VAL A 5 -12.03 8.53 -18.35
CA VAL A 5 -13.16 8.84 -17.47
C VAL A 5 -14.47 8.56 -18.19
N SER A 6 -15.34 7.78 -17.54
CA SER A 6 -16.76 7.66 -17.88
C SER A 6 -17.57 8.57 -16.96
N ASP A 7 -18.58 9.21 -17.55
CA ASP A 7 -19.57 10.05 -16.87
C ASP A 7 -20.37 9.29 -15.80
N ARG A 8 -20.46 7.96 -15.90
CA ARG A 8 -21.23 7.12 -14.99
C ARG A 8 -20.33 6.36 -14.02
N PRO A 9 -20.66 6.33 -12.72
CA PRO A 9 -19.97 5.46 -11.79
C PRO A 9 -20.28 3.99 -12.07
N LEU A 10 -19.38 3.11 -11.64
CA LEU A 10 -19.66 1.68 -11.55
C LEU A 10 -20.60 1.44 -10.37
N VAL A 11 -21.79 0.90 -10.64
CA VAL A 11 -22.83 0.63 -9.64
C VAL A 11 -23.02 -0.88 -9.38
N ARG A 12 -22.79 -1.70 -10.40
CA ARG A 12 -23.06 -3.15 -10.36
C ARG A 12 -21.83 -4.01 -10.08
N GLU A 13 -20.65 -3.42 -10.19
CA GLU A 13 -19.36 -4.10 -10.05
C GLU A 13 -18.36 -3.17 -9.37
N THR A 14 -17.39 -3.77 -8.69
CA THR A 14 -16.25 -3.04 -8.14
C THR A 14 -15.27 -2.65 -9.25
N PRO A 15 -14.44 -1.60 -9.06
CA PRO A 15 -13.37 -1.28 -10.00
C PRO A 15 -12.45 -2.46 -10.32
N ALA A 16 -12.17 -3.34 -9.34
CA ALA A 16 -11.33 -4.51 -9.56
C ALA A 16 -11.99 -5.55 -10.49
N GLU A 17 -13.29 -5.82 -10.32
CA GLU A 17 -14.05 -6.73 -11.20
C GLU A 17 -14.15 -6.16 -12.61
N HIS A 18 -14.51 -4.88 -12.72
CA HIS A 18 -14.58 -4.17 -14.00
C HIS A 18 -13.27 -4.27 -14.78
N LEU A 19 -12.15 -3.93 -14.13
CA LEU A 19 -10.83 -3.98 -14.77
C LEU A 19 -10.38 -5.41 -15.06
N THR A 20 -10.76 -6.39 -14.23
CA THR A 20 -10.45 -7.81 -14.50
C THR A 20 -11.08 -8.26 -15.81
N ARG A 21 -12.34 -7.89 -16.07
CA ARG A 21 -13.00 -8.16 -17.36
C ARG A 21 -12.30 -7.42 -18.50
N ASP A 22 -12.07 -6.12 -18.35
CA ASP A 22 -11.51 -5.29 -19.42
C ASP A 22 -10.08 -5.71 -19.83
N TYR A 23 -9.29 -6.22 -18.88
CA TYR A 23 -7.93 -6.70 -19.14
C TYR A 23 -7.86 -8.16 -19.57
N THR A 24 -8.97 -8.90 -19.55
CA THR A 24 -9.01 -10.29 -20.02
C THR A 24 -9.51 -10.30 -21.46
N THR A 25 -8.58 -10.30 -22.42
CA THR A 25 -8.87 -10.23 -23.86
C THR A 25 -8.14 -11.32 -24.63
N ASP A 26 -8.69 -11.68 -25.79
CA ASP A 26 -8.08 -12.59 -26.75
C ASP A 26 -8.30 -11.99 -28.14
N ASP A 27 -7.24 -11.41 -28.71
CA ASP A 27 -7.27 -10.71 -30.00
C ASP A 27 -6.19 -11.27 -30.95
N GLU A 28 -6.05 -10.68 -32.14
CA GLU A 28 -5.07 -11.13 -33.13
C GLU A 28 -3.61 -10.94 -32.68
N HIS A 29 -3.35 -9.97 -31.79
CA HIS A 29 -2.01 -9.66 -31.28
C HIS A 29 -1.60 -10.57 -30.13
N GLY A 30 -2.56 -11.00 -29.31
CA GLY A 30 -2.27 -11.86 -28.17
C GLY A 30 -3.47 -12.15 -27.29
N ARG A 31 -3.18 -12.84 -26.19
CA ARG A 31 -4.13 -13.09 -25.11
C ARG A 31 -3.61 -12.49 -23.82
N THR A 32 -4.46 -11.74 -23.14
CA THR A 32 -4.23 -11.29 -21.76
C THR A 32 -5.24 -11.93 -20.82
N GLU A 33 -4.77 -12.34 -19.65
CA GLU A 33 -5.60 -12.96 -18.63
C GLU A 33 -5.21 -12.46 -17.25
N VAL A 34 -6.20 -11.99 -16.50
CA VAL A 34 -5.99 -11.54 -15.13
C VAL A 34 -6.05 -12.74 -14.18
N LEU A 35 -4.92 -13.11 -13.61
CA LEU A 35 -4.79 -14.24 -12.68
C LEU A 35 -5.25 -13.90 -11.26
N ALA A 36 -5.07 -12.64 -10.87
CA ALA A 36 -5.51 -12.12 -9.58
C ALA A 36 -5.65 -10.60 -9.64
N ALA A 37 -6.69 -10.07 -9.02
CA ALA A 37 -6.91 -8.64 -8.86
C ALA A 37 -7.17 -8.27 -7.39
N SER A 38 -6.78 -7.06 -6.98
CA SER A 38 -7.10 -6.52 -5.65
C SER A 38 -7.10 -5.00 -5.67
N GLN A 39 -8.13 -4.39 -5.10
CA GLN A 39 -8.13 -2.95 -4.84
C GLN A 39 -7.55 -2.65 -3.45
N VAL A 40 -6.60 -1.72 -3.37
CA VAL A 40 -6.08 -1.16 -2.11
C VAL A 40 -6.12 0.36 -2.20
N GLY A 41 -7.03 0.98 -1.45
CA GLY A 41 -7.29 2.40 -1.55
C GLY A 41 -7.80 2.78 -2.94
N ARG A 42 -7.07 3.67 -3.62
CA ARG A 42 -7.39 4.17 -4.97
C ARG A 42 -6.58 3.47 -6.08
N ALA A 43 -5.97 2.33 -5.78
CA ALA A 43 -5.20 1.56 -6.75
C ALA A 43 -5.75 0.13 -6.85
N VAL A 44 -5.96 -0.35 -8.08
CA VAL A 44 -6.23 -1.75 -8.40
C VAL A 44 -4.94 -2.36 -8.91
N TYR A 45 -4.49 -3.41 -8.25
CA TYR A 45 -3.33 -4.20 -8.64
C TYR A 45 -3.81 -5.48 -9.29
N MET A 46 -3.19 -5.88 -10.40
CA MET A 46 -3.53 -7.10 -11.11
C MET A 46 -2.27 -7.85 -11.55
N ALA A 47 -2.24 -9.17 -11.38
CA ALA A 47 -1.27 -10.03 -12.04
C ALA A 47 -1.84 -10.42 -13.40
N VAL A 48 -1.24 -9.91 -14.47
CA VAL A 48 -1.74 -10.08 -15.85
C VAL A 48 -0.77 -10.98 -16.60
N ARG A 49 -1.26 -12.15 -17.00
CA ARG A 49 -0.55 -13.04 -17.92
C ARG A 49 -0.76 -12.54 -19.34
N ARG A 50 0.33 -12.26 -20.06
CA ARG A 50 0.29 -11.91 -21.49
C ARG A 50 0.97 -12.98 -22.31
N THR A 51 0.29 -13.41 -23.38
CA THR A 51 0.80 -14.36 -24.37
C THR A 51 0.71 -13.70 -25.74
N GLU A 52 1.85 -13.52 -26.41
CA GLU A 52 1.88 -12.98 -27.77
C GLU A 52 1.62 -14.09 -28.79
N LYS A 53 0.80 -13.82 -29.82
CA LYS A 53 0.51 -14.78 -30.90
C LYS A 53 1.51 -14.72 -32.06
N ALA A 54 2.19 -13.58 -32.22
CA ALA A 54 3.15 -13.34 -33.29
C ALA A 54 4.37 -12.58 -32.76
N GLY A 55 5.46 -12.59 -33.52
CA GLY A 55 6.70 -11.90 -33.18
C GLY A 55 7.73 -12.76 -32.43
N PRO A 56 8.88 -12.18 -32.04
CA PRO A 56 10.01 -12.93 -31.46
C PRO A 56 9.70 -13.67 -30.16
N ARG A 57 8.62 -13.29 -29.46
CA ARG A 57 8.20 -13.91 -28.19
C ARG A 57 6.88 -14.69 -28.31
N ALA A 58 6.45 -14.99 -29.53
CA ALA A 58 5.25 -15.77 -29.77
C ALA A 58 5.25 -17.08 -28.96
N GLY A 59 4.14 -17.35 -28.27
CA GLY A 59 3.98 -18.54 -27.44
C GLY A 59 4.78 -18.55 -26.12
N ARG A 60 5.48 -17.47 -25.76
CA ARG A 60 6.20 -17.34 -24.47
C ARG A 60 5.42 -16.42 -23.51
N PRO A 61 4.57 -16.97 -22.63
CA PRO A 61 3.79 -16.15 -21.72
C PRO A 61 4.69 -15.53 -20.63
N TYR A 62 4.32 -14.34 -20.17
CA TYR A 62 4.91 -13.73 -18.98
C TYR A 62 3.81 -13.07 -18.14
N VAL A 63 4.06 -12.93 -16.83
CA VAL A 63 3.13 -12.29 -15.90
C VAL A 63 3.74 -11.01 -15.35
N PHE A 64 3.04 -9.90 -15.52
CA PHE A 64 3.45 -8.59 -15.01
C PHE A 64 2.37 -7.99 -14.10
N ALA A 65 2.76 -7.00 -13.29
CA ALA A 65 1.82 -6.28 -12.45
C ALA A 65 1.25 -5.06 -13.17
N ALA A 66 -0.06 -5.05 -13.42
CA ALA A 66 -0.78 -3.83 -13.77
C ALA A 66 -1.19 -3.08 -12.49
N VAL A 67 -1.02 -1.77 -12.49
CA VAL A 67 -1.28 -0.86 -11.36
C VAL A 67 -2.15 0.28 -11.86
N ILE A 68 -3.45 0.17 -11.60
CA ILE A 68 -4.45 1.08 -12.16
C ILE A 68 -4.97 2.00 -11.06
N LEU A 69 -4.74 3.31 -11.20
CA LEU A 69 -5.36 4.26 -10.28
C LEU A 69 -6.81 4.44 -10.66
N VAL A 70 -7.69 4.43 -9.66
CA VAL A 70 -9.14 4.50 -9.87
C VAL A 70 -9.79 5.54 -8.97
N PHE A 71 -10.87 6.11 -9.47
CA PHE A 71 -11.92 6.71 -8.66
C PHE A 71 -13.28 6.23 -9.17
N ASN A 72 -14.23 6.11 -8.25
CA ASN A 72 -15.60 5.76 -8.57
C ASN A 72 -16.53 6.53 -7.64
N ASN A 73 -17.20 7.56 -8.14
CA ASN A 73 -18.09 8.39 -7.33
C ASN A 73 -19.21 9.01 -8.18
N ALA A 74 -20.31 9.41 -7.55
CA ALA A 74 -21.49 9.91 -8.25
C ALA A 74 -21.28 11.27 -8.96
N ARG A 75 -20.28 12.05 -8.55
CA ARG A 75 -19.99 13.38 -9.11
C ARG A 75 -19.13 13.29 -10.37
N ASP A 76 -18.06 12.49 -10.33
CA ASP A 76 -17.05 12.41 -11.38
C ASP A 76 -17.15 11.13 -12.22
N GLY A 77 -18.07 10.21 -11.85
CA GLY A 77 -18.23 8.91 -12.50
C GLY A 77 -17.11 7.94 -12.15
N PHE A 78 -16.72 7.12 -13.14
CA PHE A 78 -15.62 6.17 -13.01
C PHE A 78 -14.43 6.62 -13.84
N GLY A 79 -13.28 6.80 -13.18
CA GLY A 79 -12.04 7.13 -13.86
C GLY A 79 -10.94 6.14 -13.55
N ARG A 80 -10.13 5.85 -14.57
CA ARG A 80 -8.92 5.02 -14.45
C ARG A 80 -7.70 5.70 -15.06
N LYS A 81 -6.54 5.43 -14.50
CA LYS A 81 -5.24 5.77 -15.08
C LYS A 81 -4.38 4.52 -15.11
N ASP A 82 -4.11 4.05 -16.31
CA ASP A 82 -3.48 2.76 -16.53
C ASP A 82 -1.95 2.92 -16.48
N MET A 83 -1.33 2.12 -15.61
CA MET A 83 0.11 1.98 -15.48
C MET A 83 0.43 0.51 -15.18
N ASP A 84 1.69 0.12 -15.31
CA ASP A 84 2.19 -1.17 -14.86
C ASP A 84 3.51 -0.96 -14.09
N GLU A 85 4.06 -2.05 -13.57
CA GLU A 85 5.32 -2.02 -12.82
C GLU A 85 6.51 -1.44 -13.59
N THR A 86 6.51 -1.54 -14.93
CA THR A 86 7.59 -1.04 -15.78
C THR A 86 7.61 0.49 -15.83
N ALA A 87 6.46 1.14 -15.55
CA ALA A 87 6.34 2.59 -15.41
C ALA A 87 6.78 3.13 -14.04
N GLY A 88 7.07 2.24 -13.07
CA GLY A 88 7.59 2.61 -11.75
C GLY A 88 6.63 3.41 -10.85
N PRO A 89 5.35 3.04 -10.69
CA PRO A 89 4.37 3.83 -9.95
C PRO A 89 4.77 4.11 -8.49
N CYS A 90 4.22 5.16 -7.89
CA CYS A 90 4.46 5.47 -6.48
C CYS A 90 3.68 4.52 -5.54
N GLU A 91 2.69 3.83 -6.08
CA GLU A 91 1.79 2.93 -5.40
C GLU A 91 2.46 1.60 -5.09
N VAL A 92 2.87 1.44 -3.82
CA VAL A 92 3.65 0.29 -3.32
C VAL A 92 2.82 -0.60 -2.40
N ALA A 93 1.49 -0.54 -2.50
CA ALA A 93 0.57 -1.29 -1.64
C ALA A 93 0.12 -2.63 -2.24
N CYS A 94 0.83 -3.12 -3.27
CA CYS A 94 0.51 -4.36 -3.97
C CYS A 94 0.47 -5.56 -3.00
N PRO A 95 -0.63 -6.35 -2.96
CA PRO A 95 -0.73 -7.52 -2.10
C PRO A 95 0.30 -8.61 -2.41
N PRO A 96 0.83 -9.34 -1.39
CA PRO A 96 1.80 -10.41 -1.59
C PRO A 96 1.34 -11.51 -2.55
N ARG A 97 0.04 -11.85 -2.53
CA ARG A 97 -0.54 -12.86 -3.42
C ARG A 97 -0.48 -12.49 -4.90
N ILE A 98 -0.44 -11.20 -5.24
CA ILE A 98 -0.29 -10.72 -6.61
C ILE A 98 1.20 -10.76 -6.98
N MET A 99 2.07 -10.26 -6.09
CA MET A 99 3.52 -10.29 -6.28
C MET A 99 4.06 -11.70 -6.51
N ALA A 100 3.49 -12.71 -5.83
CA ALA A 100 3.90 -14.11 -5.96
C ALA A 100 3.57 -14.75 -7.33
N LEU A 101 2.71 -14.12 -8.14
CA LEU A 101 2.32 -14.63 -9.45
C LEU A 101 3.15 -14.04 -10.59
N LEU A 102 3.99 -13.04 -10.32
CA LEU A 102 4.71 -12.32 -11.35
C LEU A 102 5.90 -13.12 -11.86
N SER A 103 6.14 -13.08 -13.17
CA SER A 103 7.35 -13.63 -13.78
C SER A 103 8.59 -12.89 -13.26
N PRO A 104 9.78 -13.53 -13.23
CA PRO A 104 11.05 -12.85 -13.07
C PRO A 104 11.16 -11.60 -13.97
N VAL A 105 11.83 -10.56 -13.47
CA VAL A 105 11.90 -9.26 -14.19
C VAL A 105 12.63 -9.41 -15.52
N GLU A 106 13.60 -10.31 -15.58
CA GLU A 106 14.42 -10.65 -16.74
C GLU A 106 13.59 -11.29 -17.88
N GLU A 107 12.42 -11.85 -17.57
CA GLU A 107 11.49 -12.42 -18.55
C GLU A 107 10.54 -11.38 -19.15
N LEU A 108 10.49 -10.15 -18.61
CA LEU A 108 9.67 -9.08 -19.16
C LEU A 108 10.26 -8.56 -20.49
N PRO A 109 9.45 -8.21 -21.49
CA PRO A 109 9.97 -7.74 -22.78
C PRO A 109 10.62 -6.36 -22.67
N SER A 110 10.10 -5.53 -21.78
CA SER A 110 10.64 -4.21 -21.44
C SER A 110 10.54 -4.05 -19.93
N PRO A 111 11.58 -4.41 -19.16
CA PRO A 111 11.49 -4.42 -17.70
C PRO A 111 11.34 -3.03 -17.09
N GLY A 112 11.83 -1.96 -17.74
CA GLY A 112 11.69 -0.58 -17.27
C GLY A 112 12.07 -0.43 -15.79
N TYR A 113 11.18 0.17 -15.00
CA TYR A 113 11.33 0.36 -13.55
C TYR A 113 10.77 -0.80 -12.70
N ALA A 114 10.50 -1.97 -13.29
CA ALA A 114 9.85 -3.07 -12.59
C ALA A 114 10.64 -3.55 -11.37
N ALA A 115 11.97 -3.76 -11.51
CA ALA A 115 12.82 -4.19 -10.40
C ALA A 115 12.74 -3.23 -9.20
N ASP A 116 12.91 -1.93 -9.45
CA ASP A 116 12.84 -0.88 -8.44
C ASP A 116 11.45 -0.80 -7.80
N TRP A 117 10.39 -0.93 -8.59
CA TRP A 117 9.03 -0.93 -8.06
C TRP A 117 8.76 -2.14 -7.16
N ARG A 118 9.16 -3.35 -7.59
CA ARG A 118 8.99 -4.58 -6.79
C ARG A 118 9.77 -4.50 -5.48
N ALA A 119 10.99 -3.96 -5.51
CA ALA A 119 11.78 -3.72 -4.30
C ALA A 119 11.08 -2.75 -3.33
N ARG A 120 10.54 -1.63 -3.84
CA ARG A 120 9.77 -0.68 -3.03
C ARG A 120 8.49 -1.30 -2.44
N VAL A 121 7.79 -2.15 -3.18
CA VAL A 121 6.64 -2.91 -2.66
C VAL A 121 7.05 -3.80 -1.50
N ASP A 122 8.16 -4.52 -1.61
CA ASP A 122 8.62 -5.41 -0.55
C ASP A 122 9.06 -4.64 0.70
N SER A 123 9.85 -3.58 0.54
CA SER A 123 10.24 -2.69 1.64
C SER A 123 9.01 -2.13 2.37
N ALA A 124 8.02 -1.62 1.63
CA ALA A 124 6.80 -1.10 2.22
C ALA A 124 5.97 -2.19 2.92
N ARG A 125 6.01 -3.44 2.43
CA ARG A 125 5.37 -4.59 3.08
C ARG A 125 6.06 -4.92 4.41
N LEU A 126 7.38 -4.98 4.44
CA LEU A 126 8.17 -5.24 5.65
C LEU A 126 7.95 -4.15 6.70
N GLU A 127 7.97 -2.88 6.30
CA GLU A 127 7.67 -1.75 7.18
C GLU A 127 6.27 -1.89 7.81
N ARG A 128 5.23 -2.15 7.00
CA ARG A 128 3.87 -2.33 7.53
C ARG A 128 3.79 -3.50 8.51
N ARG A 129 4.50 -4.61 8.24
CA ARG A 129 4.57 -5.76 9.15
C ARG A 129 5.28 -5.40 10.45
N GLY A 130 6.42 -4.70 10.39
CA GLY A 130 7.16 -4.24 11.56
C GLY A 130 6.32 -3.30 12.43
N VAL A 131 5.62 -2.34 11.81
CA VAL A 131 4.68 -1.45 12.52
C VAL A 131 3.54 -2.23 13.16
N ALA A 132 2.95 -3.18 12.43
CA ALA A 132 1.85 -3.99 12.95
C ALA A 132 2.30 -4.88 14.12
N ALA A 133 3.48 -5.47 14.04
CA ALA A 133 4.09 -6.25 15.12
C ALA A 133 4.34 -5.36 16.34
N SER A 134 4.98 -4.20 16.14
CA SER A 134 5.28 -3.24 17.22
C SER A 134 4.01 -2.79 17.94
N ARG A 135 2.93 -2.50 17.19
CA ARG A 135 1.63 -2.12 17.75
C ARG A 135 1.02 -3.17 18.68
N LYS A 136 1.27 -4.47 18.47
CA LYS A 136 0.74 -5.53 19.35
C LYS A 136 1.35 -5.47 20.75
N HIS A 137 2.54 -4.90 20.88
CA HIS A 137 3.24 -4.79 22.16
C HIS A 137 2.95 -3.49 22.90
N LEU A 138 2.21 -2.55 22.30
CA LEU A 138 1.87 -1.25 22.90
C LEU A 138 0.58 -1.36 23.70
N LEU A 139 0.74 -1.66 24.99
CA LEU A 139 -0.37 -1.82 25.93
C LEU A 139 -0.61 -0.53 26.71
N PRO A 140 -1.88 -0.18 27.02
CA PRO A 140 -2.18 0.97 27.87
C PRO A 140 -1.40 0.95 29.20
N GLY A 141 -0.89 2.11 29.60
CA GLY A 141 -0.06 2.31 30.80
C GLY A 141 1.45 2.15 30.57
N GLN A 142 1.88 1.60 29.42
CA GLN A 142 3.30 1.53 29.10
C GLN A 142 3.88 2.89 28.73
N ARG A 143 5.17 3.09 29.00
CA ARG A 143 5.92 4.23 28.49
C ARG A 143 6.77 3.79 27.31
N VAL A 144 6.74 4.60 26.25
CA VAL A 144 7.60 4.46 25.08
C VAL A 144 8.49 5.68 24.97
N ARG A 145 9.77 5.44 24.67
CA ARG A 145 10.73 6.49 24.38
C ARG A 145 11.11 6.43 22.91
N LEU A 146 11.03 7.58 22.25
CA LEU A 146 11.49 7.76 20.89
C LEU A 146 12.97 8.15 20.90
N THR A 147 13.72 7.64 19.91
CA THR A 147 15.14 8.00 19.71
C THR A 147 15.29 9.44 19.26
N GLU A 148 14.34 9.93 18.45
CA GLU A 148 14.30 11.32 17.99
C GLU A 148 13.17 12.09 18.68
N PRO A 149 13.40 13.32 19.17
CA PRO A 149 12.35 14.16 19.75
C PRO A 149 11.29 14.53 18.73
N LEU A 150 10.02 14.49 19.14
CA LEU A 150 8.89 14.99 18.36
C LEU A 150 8.51 16.39 18.79
N SER A 151 8.42 17.30 17.81
CA SER A 151 7.91 18.65 18.01
C SER A 151 6.41 18.73 17.73
N PHE A 152 5.68 19.40 18.62
CA PHE A 152 4.26 19.73 18.50
C PHE A 152 4.10 21.25 18.54
N CYS A 153 2.95 21.74 18.06
CA CYS A 153 2.60 23.16 18.11
C CYS A 153 3.70 24.08 17.55
N LYS A 154 4.25 23.73 16.38
CA LYS A 154 5.36 24.46 15.73
C LYS A 154 6.64 24.58 16.59
N GLY A 155 6.91 23.57 17.43
CA GLY A 155 8.14 23.52 18.25
C GLY A 155 7.97 24.02 19.68
N ALA A 156 6.79 24.52 20.07
CA ALA A 156 6.52 24.94 21.44
C ALA A 156 6.54 23.78 22.46
N VAL A 157 6.31 22.55 21.99
CA VAL A 157 6.40 21.34 22.80
C VAL A 157 7.32 20.35 22.10
N VAL A 158 8.33 19.87 22.80
CA VAL A 158 9.25 18.82 22.32
C VAL A 158 9.19 17.67 23.31
N ALA A 159 8.81 16.48 22.83
CA ALA A 159 8.67 15.31 23.67
C ALA A 159 9.37 14.09 23.07
N THR A 160 10.06 13.35 23.93
CA THR A 160 10.73 12.08 23.60
C THR A 160 10.07 10.89 24.28
N GLU A 161 9.33 11.11 25.37
CA GLU A 161 8.65 10.06 26.13
C GLU A 161 7.13 10.21 26.05
N PHE A 162 6.47 9.07 25.87
CA PHE A 162 5.03 8.99 25.70
C PHE A 162 4.45 7.83 26.50
N GLU A 163 3.34 8.07 27.17
CA GLU A 163 2.52 7.04 27.78
C GLU A 163 1.49 6.53 26.76
N VAL A 164 1.35 5.22 26.63
CA VAL A 164 0.29 4.60 25.85
C VAL A 164 -1.01 4.71 26.64
N VAL A 165 -2.04 5.35 26.09
CA VAL A 165 -3.33 5.51 26.76
C VAL A 165 -4.39 4.56 26.15
N PRO A 166 -5.43 4.18 26.93
CA PRO A 166 -6.54 3.40 26.40
C PRO A 166 -7.14 4.07 25.17
N THR A 167 -7.29 3.29 24.09
CA THR A 167 -7.93 3.79 22.87
C THR A 167 -9.44 3.84 23.10
N PRO A 168 -10.11 4.99 22.91
CA PRO A 168 -11.56 5.09 23.07
C PRO A 168 -12.31 4.10 22.17
N ALA A 169 -13.45 3.61 22.65
CA ALA A 169 -14.33 2.75 21.88
C ALA A 169 -14.65 3.37 20.50
N GLY A 170 -14.56 2.57 19.44
CA GLY A 170 -14.77 3.01 18.06
C GLY A 170 -13.57 3.70 17.39
N ARG A 171 -12.47 3.97 18.11
CA ARG A 171 -11.22 4.47 17.50
C ARG A 171 -10.25 3.31 17.25
N ARG A 172 -9.48 3.41 16.14
CA ARG A 172 -8.47 2.41 15.77
C ARG A 172 -7.06 2.90 16.02
N GLY A 173 -6.21 2.01 16.56
CA GLY A 173 -4.78 2.23 16.77
C GLY A 173 -4.44 2.93 18.08
N PRO A 174 -3.20 2.80 18.56
CA PRO A 174 -2.77 3.32 19.86
C PRO A 174 -2.82 4.85 19.90
N ILE A 175 -3.14 5.37 21.07
CA ILE A 175 -3.12 6.79 21.40
C ILE A 175 -2.05 6.99 22.47
N PHE A 176 -1.38 8.13 22.41
CA PHE A 176 -0.25 8.44 23.27
C PHE A 176 -0.49 9.77 23.99
N ARG A 177 0.06 9.90 25.19
CA ARG A 177 0.18 11.14 25.93
C ARG A 177 1.66 11.46 26.11
N PRO A 178 2.17 12.60 25.64
CA PRO A 178 3.54 13.01 25.93
C PRO A 178 3.71 13.20 27.45
N VAL A 179 4.78 12.66 28.03
CA VAL A 179 5.04 12.80 29.46
C VAL A 179 5.20 14.28 29.81
N GLY A 180 4.52 14.73 30.87
CA GLY A 180 4.51 16.14 31.28
C GLY A 180 3.49 17.02 30.55
N HIS A 181 2.68 16.46 29.63
CA HIS A 181 1.67 17.20 28.89
C HIS A 181 0.29 16.51 28.95
N ALA A 182 -0.77 17.32 28.93
CA ALA A 182 -2.15 16.82 29.08
C ALA A 182 -2.80 16.37 27.77
N PHE A 183 -2.26 16.74 26.61
CA PHE A 183 -2.88 16.45 25.32
C PHE A 183 -2.59 15.03 24.85
N LEU A 184 -3.48 14.52 24.00
CA LEU A 184 -3.35 13.21 23.36
C LEU A 184 -2.90 13.36 21.92
N CYS A 185 -2.06 12.44 21.46
CA CYS A 185 -1.55 12.43 20.10
C CYS A 185 -1.50 11.02 19.51
N ARG A 186 -1.32 10.97 18.19
CA ARG A 186 -0.96 9.75 17.46
C ARG A 186 0.45 9.90 16.95
N LEU A 187 1.27 8.88 17.18
CA LEU A 187 2.61 8.83 16.63
C LEU A 187 2.56 8.32 15.18
N PRO A 188 3.34 8.93 14.26
CA PRO A 188 3.55 8.39 12.92
C PRO A 188 3.95 6.91 12.97
N SER A 189 3.37 6.10 12.09
CA SER A 189 3.62 4.65 12.04
C SER A 189 5.11 4.28 12.03
N ARG A 190 5.93 5.03 11.27
CA ARG A 190 7.38 4.81 11.19
C ARG A 190 8.11 4.90 12.53
N LEU A 191 7.60 5.71 13.45
CA LEU A 191 8.21 5.89 14.78
C LEU A 191 7.83 4.78 15.74
N LEU A 192 6.76 4.04 15.46
CA LEU A 192 6.34 2.90 16.29
C LEU A 192 7.30 1.72 16.19
N THR A 193 8.02 1.58 15.08
CA THR A 193 9.02 0.53 14.88
C THR A 193 10.34 0.81 15.63
N VAL A 194 10.58 2.09 15.97
CA VAL A 194 11.82 2.56 16.61
C VAL A 194 11.61 2.83 18.11
N ALA A 195 10.36 2.83 18.57
CA ALA A 195 10.01 3.10 19.96
C ALA A 195 10.50 1.97 20.88
N MET A 196 11.33 2.30 21.87
CA MET A 196 11.72 1.37 22.93
C MET A 196 10.70 1.45 24.07
N THR A 197 10.19 0.31 24.54
CA THR A 197 9.40 0.25 25.77
C THR A 197 10.33 0.49 26.95
N VAL A 198 10.11 1.56 27.70
CA VAL A 198 10.84 1.83 28.94
C VAL A 198 10.02 1.21 30.08
N PRO A 199 10.61 0.37 30.94
CA PRO A 199 9.90 -0.12 32.12
C PRO A 199 9.44 1.08 32.96
N ALA A 200 8.20 1.03 33.44
CA ALA A 200 7.68 2.08 34.31
C ALA A 200 8.63 2.24 35.52
N PRO A 201 8.96 3.48 35.94
CA PRO A 201 9.73 3.67 37.16
C PRO A 201 8.96 3.03 38.32
N ALA A 202 9.64 2.18 39.09
CA ALA A 202 9.07 1.59 40.29
C ALA A 202 8.60 2.72 41.20
N VAL A 203 7.31 2.71 41.53
CA VAL A 203 6.75 3.64 42.50
C VAL A 203 7.26 3.20 43.87
N THR A 204 8.26 3.91 44.39
CA THR A 204 8.69 3.86 45.80
C THR A 204 7.81 4.76 46.65
#